data_AF-A7RKJ0-F1
#
_entry.id   AF-A7RKJ0-F1
#
_cell.length_a   1.000
_cell.length_b   1.000
_cell.length_c   1.000
_cell.angle_alpha   90.00
_cell.angle_beta   90.00
_cell.angle_gamma   90.00
#
_symmetry.space_group_name_H-M   'P 1'
#
loop_
_entity.id
_entity.type
_entity.pdbx_description
1 polymer ?
#
loop_
_entity_poly.entity_id
_entity_poly.type
_entity_poly.pdbx_seq_one_letter_code
_entity_poly.pdbx_strand_id
1 'polypeptide(L)'
;MKKQFYRVKQLADQKVGRAEKTEILSVDLQNVEKTVDKIKTACQSASKRISASMQGSGSDFERRLRKLNQTGLANSMLESSNQLGDMSLLGMVLSQTGEAQLSIARSLCEFEMSVEKNVMIPMTTILENDIPNIYQAKKKLSKAALEMDTCKSRYLAALKTFQGASKDPWGAQSKADALKEELENETAKFEACQDGFTTEALTFVAREAEFAEWMIKFIEAQQEYHKSASMILQDVLPLLKTQVESSSLRSVFGCPLEEHLKVQRRSIAFVLEECLTYLHEEALQEQGLFRMAGSSGKIRKLKAAFDAGMVDLTEFDCDVHAITGVLKQYLRELPEPLMTFALYDDWIQAASIQDSGARLQAYWGLVDKLPKANKDNLRYLICFLGKLADYSEVNKMTASNIAIVIAPNIIYSEQDTSDAINLHHTGVQSSIVEALIQHHSWFFP
;
A
#
# COMPACT_ATOMS: atom_id res chain seq x y z
N MET A 1 -80.78 -4.64 -20.90
CA MET A 1 -81.04 -4.13 -19.54
C MET A 1 -81.10 -5.19 -18.43
N LYS A 2 -81.69 -6.39 -18.61
CA LYS A 2 -81.77 -7.42 -17.53
C LYS A 2 -80.42 -7.98 -17.02
N LYS A 3 -79.37 -8.04 -17.86
CA LYS A 3 -78.03 -8.53 -17.46
C LYS A 3 -77.22 -7.55 -16.59
N GLN A 4 -77.41 -6.24 -16.73
CA GLN A 4 -76.77 -5.25 -15.87
C GLN A 4 -77.42 -5.19 -14.48
N PHE A 5 -78.74 -5.37 -14.42
CA PHE A 5 -79.47 -5.42 -13.15
C PHE A 5 -79.04 -6.62 -12.28
N TYR A 6 -78.78 -7.79 -12.90
CA TYR A 6 -78.25 -8.96 -12.20
C TYR A 6 -76.80 -8.77 -11.73
N ARG A 7 -75.96 -8.03 -12.47
CA ARG A 7 -74.56 -7.76 -12.09
C ARG A 7 -74.45 -6.75 -10.95
N VAL A 8 -75.34 -5.75 -10.92
CA VAL A 8 -75.46 -4.81 -9.79
C VAL A 8 -76.02 -5.50 -8.56
N LYS A 9 -76.99 -6.41 -8.72
CA LYS A 9 -77.50 -7.24 -7.61
C LYS A 9 -76.44 -8.22 -7.07
N GLN A 10 -75.64 -8.84 -7.94
CA GLN A 10 -74.50 -9.68 -7.52
C GLN A 10 -73.41 -8.88 -6.79
N LEU A 11 -73.10 -7.65 -7.21
CA LEU A 11 -72.14 -6.77 -6.54
C LEU A 11 -72.67 -6.19 -5.22
N ALA A 12 -73.98 -5.97 -5.11
CA ALA A 12 -74.63 -5.60 -3.86
C ALA A 12 -74.62 -6.78 -2.88
N ASP A 13 -74.99 -7.98 -3.32
CA ASP A 13 -74.97 -9.19 -2.48
C ASP A 13 -73.54 -9.61 -2.08
N GLN A 14 -72.51 -9.30 -2.88
CA GLN A 14 -71.09 -9.51 -2.51
C GLN A 14 -70.56 -8.50 -1.48
N LYS A 15 -71.21 -7.34 -1.36
CA LYS A 15 -70.88 -6.30 -0.35
C LYS A 15 -71.68 -6.44 0.94
N VAL A 16 -72.84 -7.09 0.93
CA VAL A 16 -73.71 -7.25 2.10
C VAL A 16 -73.22 -8.36 3.06
N GLY A 17 -72.24 -9.17 2.67
CA GLY A 17 -71.65 -10.25 3.48
C GLY A 17 -70.18 -10.10 3.86
N ARG A 18 -69.49 -9.01 3.47
CA ARG A 18 -68.17 -8.69 4.01
C ARG A 18 -68.37 -7.68 5.12
N ALA A 19 -68.05 -8.07 6.35
CA ALA A 19 -67.71 -7.09 7.37
C ALA A 19 -66.81 -6.05 6.70
N GLU A 20 -67.24 -4.79 6.70
CA GLU A 20 -66.32 -3.68 6.43
C GLU A 20 -65.12 -3.96 7.31
N LYS A 21 -63.92 -4.12 6.72
CA LYS A 21 -62.70 -4.24 7.52
C LYS A 21 -62.66 -2.98 8.37
N THR A 22 -63.03 -3.08 9.64
CA THR A 22 -62.79 -2.04 10.62
C THR A 22 -61.30 -1.72 10.46
N GLU A 23 -60.94 -0.50 10.05
CA GLU A 23 -59.53 -0.12 9.93
C GLU A 23 -58.91 -0.24 11.32
N ILE A 24 -58.21 -1.36 11.54
CA ILE A 24 -57.69 -1.81 12.84
C ILE A 24 -56.73 -0.77 13.44
N LEU A 25 -56.14 0.08 12.60
CA LEU A 25 -55.11 1.04 12.93
C LEU A 25 -55.42 2.38 12.25
N SER A 26 -55.22 3.49 12.98
CA SER A 26 -55.23 4.83 12.41
C SER A 26 -54.15 4.98 11.33
N VAL A 27 -54.31 5.93 10.42
CA VAL A 27 -53.32 6.23 9.36
C VAL A 27 -51.93 6.48 9.96
N ASP A 28 -51.85 7.17 11.10
CA ASP A 28 -50.61 7.45 11.81
C ASP A 28 -49.95 6.18 12.33
N LEU A 29 -50.72 5.25 12.89
CA LEU A 29 -50.21 4.00 13.43
C LEU A 29 -49.77 3.03 12.31
N GLN A 30 -50.43 3.07 11.15
CA GLN A 30 -49.95 2.37 9.95
C GLN A 30 -48.62 2.93 9.43
N ASN A 31 -48.39 4.25 9.58
CA ASN A 31 -47.13 4.87 9.22
C ASN A 31 -46.00 4.47 10.19
N VAL A 32 -46.29 4.43 11.50
CA VAL A 32 -45.35 3.94 12.53
C VAL A 32 -44.93 2.50 12.22
N GLU A 33 -45.87 1.61 11.89
CA GLU A 33 -45.58 0.23 11.52
C GLU A 33 -44.63 0.14 10.30
N LYS A 34 -44.91 0.92 9.25
CA LYS A 34 -44.03 0.98 8.07
C LYS A 34 -42.63 1.48 8.42
N THR A 35 -42.50 2.41 9.36
CA THR A 35 -41.21 2.90 9.83
C THR A 35 -40.43 1.81 10.55
N VAL A 36 -41.07 1.03 11.42
CA VAL A 36 -40.44 -0.15 12.07
C VAL A 36 -39.87 -1.12 11.03
N ASP A 37 -40.64 -1.45 9.98
CA ASP A 37 -40.19 -2.38 8.93
C ASP A 37 -39.01 -1.83 8.11
N LYS A 38 -39.00 -0.52 7.85
CA LYS A 38 -37.88 0.15 7.17
C LYS A 38 -36.61 0.10 8.01
N ILE A 39 -36.70 0.45 9.30
CA ILE A 39 -35.58 0.42 10.24
C ILE A 39 -35.02 -1.00 10.33
N LYS A 40 -35.89 -2.01 10.52
CA LYS A 40 -35.50 -3.43 10.53
C LYS A 40 -34.71 -3.80 9.28
N THR A 41 -35.22 -3.46 8.09
CA THR A 41 -34.57 -3.80 6.82
C THR A 41 -33.20 -3.13 6.69
N ALA A 42 -33.11 -1.85 7.09
CA ALA A 42 -31.85 -1.10 7.10
C ALA A 42 -30.82 -1.72 8.06
N CYS A 43 -31.21 -2.01 9.31
CA CYS A 43 -30.35 -2.66 10.30
C CYS A 43 -29.90 -4.05 9.85
N GLN A 44 -30.80 -4.87 9.29
CA GLN A 44 -30.43 -6.20 8.78
C GLN A 44 -29.40 -6.12 7.64
N SER A 45 -29.60 -5.19 6.71
CA SER A 45 -28.68 -4.97 5.59
C SER A 45 -27.33 -4.46 6.08
N ALA A 46 -27.32 -3.46 6.96
CA ALA A 46 -26.12 -2.87 7.54
C ALA A 46 -25.32 -3.90 8.35
N SER A 47 -25.95 -4.60 9.29
CA SER A 47 -25.31 -5.66 10.09
C SER A 47 -24.64 -6.71 9.22
N LYS A 48 -25.34 -7.22 8.20
CA LYS A 48 -24.78 -8.22 7.28
C LYS A 48 -23.56 -7.70 6.53
N ARG A 49 -23.58 -6.45 6.06
CA ARG A 49 -22.48 -5.86 5.27
C ARG A 49 -21.30 -5.46 6.13
N ILE A 50 -21.53 -4.91 7.31
CA ILE A 50 -20.48 -4.58 8.29
C ILE A 50 -19.77 -5.87 8.73
N SER A 51 -20.52 -6.92 9.08
CA SER A 51 -19.93 -8.21 9.42
C SER A 51 -19.08 -8.79 8.29
N ALA A 52 -19.52 -8.67 7.04
CA ALA A 52 -18.77 -9.16 5.87
C ALA A 52 -17.53 -8.32 5.55
N SER A 53 -17.43 -7.09 6.07
CA SER A 53 -16.27 -6.23 5.88
C SER A 53 -15.15 -6.49 6.89
N MET A 54 -15.45 -7.17 8.00
CA MET A 54 -14.48 -7.57 9.02
C MET A 54 -13.87 -8.94 8.67
N GLN A 55 -12.58 -9.11 8.95
CA GLN A 55 -11.79 -10.31 8.66
C GLN A 55 -11.68 -11.24 9.88
N GLY A 56 -11.64 -10.67 11.08
CA GLY A 56 -11.42 -11.39 12.32
C GLY A 56 -12.60 -12.23 12.79
N SER A 57 -12.31 -13.40 13.36
CA SER A 57 -13.31 -14.27 13.99
C SER A 57 -12.86 -14.78 15.37
N GLY A 58 -13.77 -14.73 16.36
CA GLY A 58 -13.53 -15.14 17.74
C GLY A 58 -13.60 -13.97 18.73
N SER A 59 -13.90 -14.25 19.99
CA SER A 59 -14.19 -13.23 21.03
C SER A 59 -12.95 -12.66 21.73
N ASP A 60 -11.79 -13.25 21.48
CA ASP A 60 -10.53 -12.93 22.16
C ASP A 60 -9.56 -12.21 21.20
N PHE A 61 -8.88 -11.17 21.71
CA PHE A 61 -8.00 -10.31 20.94
C PHE A 61 -6.88 -11.11 20.25
N GLU A 62 -6.17 -11.94 21.00
CA GLU A 62 -5.03 -12.72 20.50
C GLU A 62 -5.46 -13.75 19.44
N ARG A 63 -6.59 -14.41 19.67
CA ARG A 63 -7.12 -15.36 18.70
C ARG A 63 -7.57 -14.68 17.41
N ARG A 64 -8.13 -13.46 17.50
CA ARG A 64 -8.56 -12.68 16.34
C ARG A 64 -7.35 -12.16 15.55
N LEU A 65 -6.39 -11.55 16.25
CA LEU A 65 -5.15 -11.04 15.66
C LEU A 65 -4.42 -12.09 14.82
N ARG A 66 -4.27 -13.32 15.34
CA ARG A 66 -3.60 -14.43 14.62
C ARG A 66 -4.29 -14.84 13.32
N LYS A 67 -5.57 -14.55 13.13
CA LYS A 67 -6.33 -14.92 11.93
C LYS A 67 -6.34 -13.82 10.87
N LEU A 68 -5.86 -12.62 11.19
CA LEU A 68 -5.77 -11.54 10.21
C LEU A 68 -4.70 -11.85 9.16
N ASN A 69 -5.01 -11.54 7.91
CA ASN A 69 -4.07 -11.76 6.79
C ASN A 69 -2.78 -10.96 6.98
N GLN A 70 -2.86 -9.76 7.55
CA GLN A 70 -1.73 -8.89 7.86
C GLN A 70 -0.78 -9.56 8.87
N THR A 71 -1.30 -10.29 9.85
CA THR A 71 -0.46 -11.06 10.80
C THR A 71 0.27 -12.20 10.10
N GLY A 72 -0.41 -12.89 9.17
CA GLY A 72 0.22 -13.92 8.33
C GLY A 72 1.37 -13.34 7.50
N LEU A 73 1.14 -12.20 6.84
CA LEU A 73 2.16 -11.50 6.07
C LEU A 73 3.35 -11.07 6.94
N ALA A 74 3.07 -10.47 8.10
CA ALA A 74 4.09 -10.04 9.05
C ALA A 74 4.99 -11.20 9.49
N ASN A 75 4.39 -12.34 9.86
CA ASN A 75 5.14 -13.52 10.30
C ASN A 75 6.03 -14.07 9.18
N SER A 76 5.54 -14.15 7.94
CA SER A 76 6.35 -14.60 6.79
C SER A 76 7.54 -13.66 6.52
N MET A 77 7.35 -12.35 6.68
CA MET A 77 8.43 -11.36 6.54
C MET A 77 9.48 -11.51 7.64
N LEU A 78 9.06 -11.66 8.91
CA LEU A 78 9.95 -11.84 10.05
C LEU A 78 10.72 -13.16 9.97
N GLU A 79 10.06 -14.25 9.56
CA GLU A 79 10.72 -15.53 9.34
C GLU A 79 11.78 -15.44 8.23
N SER A 80 11.44 -14.79 7.12
CA SER A 80 12.39 -14.57 6.02
C SER A 80 13.57 -13.69 6.44
N SER A 81 13.33 -12.68 7.29
CA SER A 81 14.40 -11.87 7.88
C SER A 81 15.37 -12.73 8.69
N ASN A 82 14.85 -13.58 9.57
CA ASN A 82 15.67 -14.47 10.38
C ASN A 82 16.51 -15.45 9.53
N GLN A 83 15.96 -15.93 8.41
CA GLN A 83 16.69 -16.79 7.48
C GLN A 83 17.83 -16.07 6.75
N LEU A 84 17.64 -14.78 6.42
CA LEU A 84 18.65 -13.95 5.75
C LEU A 84 19.73 -13.46 6.72
N GLY A 85 19.40 -13.30 8.00
CA GLY A 85 20.28 -12.81 9.04
C GLY A 85 20.47 -11.29 9.05
N ASP A 86 21.00 -10.78 10.17
CA ASP A 86 21.04 -9.34 10.50
C ASP A 86 22.02 -8.52 9.63
N MET A 87 22.92 -9.19 8.91
CA MET A 87 23.87 -8.54 8.00
C MET A 87 23.27 -8.29 6.61
N SER A 88 22.13 -8.91 6.29
CA SER A 88 21.45 -8.73 5.02
C SER A 88 20.62 -7.45 5.03
N LEU A 89 20.86 -6.54 4.07
CA LEU A 89 20.00 -5.36 3.87
C LEU A 89 18.53 -5.77 3.72
N LEU A 90 18.28 -6.81 2.92
CA LEU A 90 16.94 -7.34 2.69
C LEU A 90 16.36 -7.93 3.98
N GLY A 91 17.16 -8.63 4.77
CA GLY A 91 16.75 -9.15 6.08
C GLY A 91 16.29 -8.03 7.00
N MET A 92 17.14 -7.02 7.23
CA MET A 92 16.79 -5.87 8.08
C MET A 92 15.54 -5.12 7.60
N VAL A 93 15.38 -4.92 6.27
CA VAL A 93 14.19 -4.28 5.68
C VAL A 93 12.93 -5.13 5.90
N LEU A 94 13.04 -6.45 5.73
CA LEU A 94 11.94 -7.38 5.99
C LEU A 94 11.54 -7.38 7.47
N SER A 95 12.50 -7.29 8.40
CA SER A 95 12.23 -7.22 9.84
C SER A 95 11.35 -6.01 10.17
N GLN A 96 11.81 -4.81 9.79
CA GLN A 96 11.09 -3.56 10.07
C GLN A 96 9.74 -3.51 9.38
N THR A 97 9.65 -4.02 8.13
CA THR A 97 8.38 -4.09 7.42
C THR A 97 7.41 -5.07 8.10
N GLY A 98 7.90 -6.22 8.57
CA GLY A 98 7.11 -7.20 9.30
C GLY A 98 6.57 -6.65 10.63
N GLU A 99 7.38 -5.94 11.40
CA GLU A 99 6.97 -5.27 12.63
C GLU A 99 5.90 -4.19 12.39
N ALA A 100 6.05 -3.43 11.31
CA ALA A 100 5.05 -2.44 10.90
C ALA A 100 3.71 -3.11 10.54
N GLN A 101 3.74 -4.20 9.77
CA GLN A 101 2.55 -4.97 9.43
C GLN A 101 1.88 -5.59 10.67
N LEU A 102 2.65 -6.07 11.63
CA LEU A 102 2.10 -6.59 12.89
C LEU A 102 1.42 -5.48 13.69
N SER A 103 1.98 -4.28 13.69
CA SER A 103 1.38 -3.11 14.35
C SER A 103 0.07 -2.68 13.68
N ILE A 104 0.03 -2.65 12.34
CA ILE A 104 -1.20 -2.40 11.58
C ILE A 104 -2.26 -3.49 11.85
N ALA A 105 -1.84 -4.75 11.95
CA ALA A 105 -2.75 -5.85 12.28
C ALA A 105 -3.37 -5.70 13.67
N ARG A 106 -2.61 -5.20 14.66
CA ARG A 106 -3.15 -4.88 16.00
C ARG A 106 -4.21 -3.79 15.91
N SER A 107 -3.93 -2.67 15.23
CA SER A 107 -4.91 -1.59 15.04
C SER A 107 -6.18 -2.08 14.32
N LEU A 108 -6.04 -2.99 13.33
CA LEU A 108 -7.18 -3.60 12.65
C LEU A 108 -8.02 -4.47 13.60
N CYS A 109 -7.36 -5.25 14.46
CA CYS A 109 -8.04 -6.08 15.46
C CYS A 109 -8.82 -5.23 16.47
N GLU A 110 -8.24 -4.13 16.95
CA GLU A 110 -8.90 -3.17 17.86
C GLU A 110 -10.14 -2.55 17.21
N PHE A 111 -10.03 -2.14 15.93
CA PHE A 111 -11.15 -1.64 15.14
C PHE A 111 -12.29 -2.66 15.06
N GLU A 112 -12.01 -3.89 14.64
CA GLU A 112 -13.04 -4.92 14.49
C GLU A 112 -13.72 -5.24 15.82
N MET A 113 -12.96 -5.30 16.91
CA MET A 113 -13.52 -5.50 18.25
C MET A 113 -14.39 -4.32 18.70
N SER A 114 -13.99 -3.08 18.40
CA SER A 114 -14.77 -1.89 18.71
C SER A 114 -16.09 -1.85 17.94
N VAL A 115 -16.06 -2.15 16.63
CA VAL A 115 -17.26 -2.22 15.79
C VAL A 115 -18.20 -3.34 16.25
N GLU A 116 -17.66 -4.52 16.57
CA GLU A 116 -18.46 -5.62 17.08
C GLU A 116 -19.19 -5.23 18.37
N LYS A 117 -18.46 -4.65 19.33
CA LYS A 117 -19.00 -4.27 20.63
C LYS A 117 -20.02 -3.13 20.55
N ASN A 118 -19.69 -2.06 19.82
CA ASN A 118 -20.41 -0.79 19.89
C ASN A 118 -21.47 -0.61 18.80
N VAL A 119 -21.44 -1.43 17.75
CA VAL A 119 -22.34 -1.34 16.59
C VAL A 119 -23.09 -2.65 16.38
N MET A 120 -22.37 -3.77 16.26
CA MET A 120 -22.97 -5.05 15.89
C MET A 120 -23.85 -5.64 17.00
N ILE A 121 -23.35 -5.71 18.24
CA ILE A 121 -24.12 -6.28 19.37
C ILE A 121 -25.43 -5.51 19.62
N PRO A 122 -25.43 -4.16 19.70
CA PRO A 122 -26.68 -3.40 19.83
C PRO A 122 -27.65 -3.63 18.67
N MET A 123 -27.15 -3.66 17.43
CA MET A 123 -27.98 -3.87 16.25
C MET A 123 -28.60 -5.28 16.23
N THR A 124 -27.83 -6.31 16.60
CA THR A 124 -28.34 -7.68 16.76
C THR A 124 -29.40 -7.77 17.85
N THR A 125 -29.19 -7.08 18.99
CA THR A 125 -30.15 -7.05 20.11
C THR A 125 -31.53 -6.56 19.65
N ILE A 126 -31.57 -5.52 18.82
CA ILE A 126 -32.83 -5.00 18.27
C ILE A 126 -33.50 -5.99 17.32
N LEU A 127 -32.71 -6.61 16.45
CA LEU A 127 -33.22 -7.55 15.45
C LEU A 127 -33.76 -8.84 16.09
N GLU A 128 -33.18 -9.28 17.20
CA GLU A 128 -33.51 -10.54 17.87
C GLU A 128 -34.52 -10.37 19.02
N ASN A 129 -34.62 -9.19 19.64
CA ASN A 129 -35.51 -8.95 20.78
C ASN A 129 -36.63 -7.96 20.44
N ASP A 130 -36.27 -6.71 20.12
CA ASP A 130 -37.25 -5.61 20.00
C ASP A 130 -38.23 -5.83 18.83
N ILE A 131 -37.71 -6.15 17.64
CA ILE A 131 -38.54 -6.37 16.44
C ILE A 131 -39.50 -7.56 16.62
N PRO A 132 -39.06 -8.74 17.11
CA PRO A 132 -39.97 -9.83 17.41
C PRO A 132 -41.04 -9.48 18.44
N ASN A 133 -40.73 -8.71 19.49
CA ASN A 133 -41.70 -8.29 20.50
C ASN A 133 -42.81 -7.43 19.88
N ILE A 134 -42.45 -6.43 19.07
CA ILE A 134 -43.42 -5.57 18.36
C ILE A 134 -44.32 -6.40 17.44
N TYR A 135 -43.76 -7.38 16.73
CA TYR A 135 -44.55 -8.28 15.89
C TYR A 135 -45.47 -9.20 16.70
N GLN A 136 -45.06 -9.63 17.90
CA GLN A 136 -45.93 -10.39 18.80
C GLN A 136 -47.09 -9.51 19.32
N ALA A 137 -46.82 -8.26 19.70
CA ALA A 137 -47.87 -7.30 20.08
C ALA A 137 -48.86 -7.05 18.93
N LYS A 138 -48.36 -6.85 17.71
CA LYS A 138 -49.21 -6.71 16.50
C LYS A 138 -50.07 -7.94 16.25
N LYS A 139 -49.52 -9.15 16.45
CA LYS A 139 -50.27 -10.41 16.30
C LYS A 139 -51.38 -10.52 17.34
N LYS A 140 -51.13 -10.11 18.60
CA LYS A 140 -52.16 -10.06 19.66
C LYS A 140 -53.26 -9.07 19.30
N LEU A 141 -52.91 -7.86 18.84
CA LEU A 141 -53.87 -6.86 18.37
C LEU A 141 -54.74 -7.37 17.23
N SER A 142 -54.13 -8.01 16.22
CA SER A 142 -54.86 -8.59 15.09
C SER A 142 -55.86 -9.66 15.52
N LYS A 143 -55.51 -10.45 16.55
CA LYS A 143 -56.40 -11.46 17.13
C LYS A 143 -57.57 -10.80 17.89
N ALA A 144 -57.28 -9.83 18.75
CA ALA A 144 -58.30 -9.11 19.51
C ALA A 144 -59.29 -8.37 18.59
N ALA A 145 -58.80 -7.79 17.49
CA ALA A 145 -59.64 -7.16 16.47
C ALA A 145 -60.64 -8.14 15.85
N LEU A 146 -60.19 -9.35 15.50
CA LEU A 146 -61.04 -10.39 14.93
C LEU A 146 -62.11 -10.88 15.93
N GLU A 147 -61.73 -11.05 17.20
CA GLU A 147 -62.63 -11.45 18.29
C GLU A 147 -63.70 -10.38 18.54
N MET A 148 -63.31 -9.10 18.58
CA MET A 148 -64.22 -7.95 18.69
C MET A 148 -65.17 -7.86 17.49
N ASP A 149 -64.68 -7.95 16.24
CA ASP A 149 -65.53 -7.89 15.04
C ASP A 149 -66.53 -9.07 14.98
N THR A 150 -66.11 -10.24 15.46
CA THR A 150 -66.98 -11.44 15.57
C THR A 150 -68.06 -11.21 16.62
N CYS A 151 -67.71 -10.64 17.78
CA CYS A 151 -68.67 -10.26 18.82
C CYS A 151 -69.66 -9.20 18.32
N LYS A 152 -69.17 -8.15 17.65
CA LYS A 152 -69.96 -7.07 17.05
C LYS A 152 -70.95 -7.60 16.02
N SER A 153 -70.53 -8.53 15.17
CA SER A 153 -71.40 -9.18 14.18
C SER A 153 -72.52 -9.99 14.84
N ARG A 154 -72.21 -10.75 15.91
CA ARG A 154 -73.20 -11.48 16.71
C ARG A 154 -74.22 -10.55 17.37
N TYR A 155 -73.75 -9.44 17.96
CA TYR A 155 -74.59 -8.42 18.57
C TYR A 155 -75.53 -7.76 17.55
N LEU A 156 -75.02 -7.33 16.40
CA LEU A 156 -75.84 -6.73 15.32
C LEU A 156 -76.90 -7.71 14.78
N ALA A 157 -76.58 -9.01 14.69
CA ALA A 157 -77.55 -10.03 14.31
C ALA A 157 -78.65 -10.23 15.37
N ALA A 158 -78.28 -10.20 16.65
CA ALA A 158 -79.25 -10.26 17.75
C ALA A 158 -80.16 -9.01 17.79
N LEU A 159 -79.60 -7.82 17.55
CA LEU A 159 -80.34 -6.56 17.50
C LEU A 159 -81.39 -6.55 16.36
N LYS A 160 -81.03 -7.06 15.17
CA LYS A 160 -81.98 -7.24 14.05
C LYS A 160 -83.10 -8.22 14.39
N THR A 161 -82.80 -9.26 15.17
CA THR A 161 -83.79 -10.26 15.60
C THR A 161 -84.75 -9.70 16.64
N PHE A 162 -84.27 -8.81 17.51
CA PHE A 162 -85.09 -8.07 18.47
C PHE A 162 -85.99 -7.02 17.79
N GLN A 163 -85.48 -6.32 16.76
CA GLN A 163 -86.22 -5.30 16.00
C GLN A 163 -87.21 -5.88 14.98
N GLY A 164 -86.96 -7.10 14.46
CA GLY A 164 -87.95 -7.88 13.73
C GLY A 164 -88.96 -8.50 14.68
N ALA A 165 -90.20 -8.76 14.24
CA ALA A 165 -91.25 -9.35 15.07
C ALA A 165 -90.89 -10.76 15.57
N SER A 166 -90.09 -10.84 16.64
CA SER A 166 -89.71 -12.08 17.33
C SER A 166 -90.94 -12.68 18.02
N LYS A 167 -91.05 -14.01 17.99
CA LYS A 167 -92.08 -14.75 18.73
C LYS A 167 -91.88 -14.71 20.26
N ASP A 168 -90.69 -14.31 20.71
CA ASP A 168 -90.34 -14.08 22.13
C ASP A 168 -89.53 -12.77 22.26
N PRO A 169 -90.19 -11.63 22.55
CA PRO A 169 -89.53 -10.33 22.69
C PRO A 169 -88.61 -10.22 23.91
N TRP A 170 -88.93 -10.90 25.02
CA TRP A 170 -88.17 -10.80 26.28
C TRP A 170 -86.87 -11.60 26.22
N GLY A 171 -86.90 -12.81 25.65
CA GLY A 171 -85.70 -13.61 25.40
C GLY A 171 -84.76 -12.99 24.36
N ALA A 172 -85.31 -12.33 23.34
CA ALA A 172 -84.52 -11.60 22.34
C ALA A 172 -83.80 -10.37 22.93
N GLN A 173 -84.44 -9.64 23.84
CA GLN A 173 -83.85 -8.50 24.55
C GLN A 173 -82.72 -8.95 25.48
N SER A 174 -82.95 -9.95 26.34
CA SER A 174 -81.93 -10.46 27.27
C SER A 174 -80.69 -11.00 26.54
N LYS A 175 -80.87 -11.65 25.39
CA LYS A 175 -79.77 -12.12 24.54
C LYS A 175 -78.99 -10.96 23.89
N ALA A 176 -79.67 -9.88 23.49
CA ALA A 176 -79.03 -8.69 22.95
C ALA A 176 -78.22 -7.95 24.03
N ASP A 177 -78.75 -7.86 25.26
CA ASP A 177 -78.07 -7.22 26.39
C ASP A 177 -76.82 -7.99 26.82
N ALA A 178 -76.87 -9.34 26.87
CA ALA A 178 -75.70 -10.16 27.16
C ALA A 178 -74.60 -10.02 26.09
N LEU A 179 -74.98 -9.97 24.80
CA LEU A 179 -74.04 -9.76 23.70
C LEU A 179 -73.49 -8.33 23.67
N LYS A 180 -74.22 -7.36 24.22
CA LYS A 180 -73.74 -5.99 24.39
C LYS A 180 -72.64 -5.92 25.44
N GLU A 181 -72.82 -6.57 26.58
CA GLU A 181 -71.80 -6.68 27.63
C GLU A 181 -70.56 -7.46 27.15
N GLU A 182 -70.75 -8.54 26.40
CA GLU A 182 -69.66 -9.28 25.75
C GLU A 182 -68.90 -8.39 24.75
N LEU A 183 -69.60 -7.56 23.98
CA LEU A 183 -68.98 -6.61 23.05
C LEU A 183 -68.17 -5.54 23.77
N GLU A 184 -68.70 -4.95 24.85
CA GLU A 184 -67.99 -3.96 25.67
C GLU A 184 -66.68 -4.55 26.25
N ASN A 185 -66.72 -5.80 26.74
CA ASN A 185 -65.53 -6.51 27.23
C ASN A 185 -64.49 -6.79 26.13
N GLU A 186 -64.92 -7.21 24.94
CA GLU A 186 -64.01 -7.44 23.81
C GLU A 186 -63.45 -6.13 23.22
N THR A 187 -64.22 -5.05 23.24
CA THR A 187 -63.73 -3.70 22.88
C THR A 187 -62.67 -3.22 23.86
N ALA A 188 -62.86 -3.37 25.17
CA ALA A 188 -61.84 -3.01 26.16
C ALA A 188 -60.53 -3.81 25.99
N LYS A 189 -60.62 -5.11 25.67
CA LYS A 189 -59.44 -5.94 25.35
C LYS A 189 -58.73 -5.49 24.08
N PHE A 190 -59.49 -5.11 23.05
CA PHE A 190 -58.95 -4.58 21.81
C PHE A 190 -58.19 -3.26 22.06
N GLU A 191 -58.79 -2.32 22.79
CA GLU A 191 -58.16 -1.05 23.16
C GLU A 191 -56.86 -1.28 23.94
N ALA A 192 -56.87 -2.16 24.95
CA ALA A 192 -55.66 -2.51 25.70
C ALA A 192 -54.55 -3.12 24.82
N CYS A 193 -54.90 -3.97 23.84
CA CYS A 193 -53.93 -4.51 22.88
C CYS A 193 -53.42 -3.44 21.92
N GLN A 194 -54.27 -2.48 21.54
CA GLN A 194 -53.93 -1.36 20.67
C GLN A 194 -52.95 -0.42 21.36
N ASP A 195 -53.19 -0.08 22.62
CA ASP A 195 -52.30 0.74 23.43
C ASP A 195 -50.94 0.06 23.65
N GLY A 196 -50.96 -1.26 23.91
CA GLY A 196 -49.74 -2.06 24.04
C GLY A 196 -48.88 -2.04 22.78
N PHE A 197 -49.46 -2.33 21.61
CA PHE A 197 -48.74 -2.24 20.33
C PHE A 197 -48.26 -0.83 20.02
N THR A 198 -49.11 0.18 20.24
CA THR A 198 -48.78 1.58 19.98
C THR A 198 -47.60 2.04 20.84
N THR A 199 -47.60 1.68 22.12
CA THR A 199 -46.52 1.99 23.05
C THR A 199 -45.20 1.35 22.59
N GLU A 200 -45.19 0.05 22.32
CA GLU A 200 -43.98 -0.64 21.86
C GLU A 200 -43.44 -0.05 20.55
N ALA A 201 -44.31 0.18 19.56
CA ALA A 201 -43.91 0.69 18.26
C ALA A 201 -43.42 2.14 18.31
N LEU A 202 -44.08 3.01 19.09
CA LEU A 202 -43.65 4.40 19.26
C LEU A 202 -42.36 4.50 20.08
N THR A 203 -42.21 3.71 21.15
CA THR A 203 -40.96 3.65 21.93
C THR A 203 -39.81 3.19 21.06
N PHE A 204 -40.04 2.24 20.15
CA PHE A 204 -39.03 1.80 19.20
C PHE A 204 -38.63 2.89 18.21
N VAL A 205 -39.61 3.54 17.57
CA VAL A 205 -39.34 4.61 16.60
C VAL A 205 -38.68 5.82 17.27
N ALA A 206 -39.00 6.12 18.53
CA ALA A 206 -38.34 7.19 19.28
C ALA A 206 -36.82 6.99 19.46
N ARG A 207 -36.34 5.74 19.34
CA ARG A 207 -34.92 5.39 19.43
C ARG A 207 -34.18 5.48 18.09
N GLU A 208 -34.82 5.96 17.02
CA GLU A 208 -34.19 6.08 15.69
C GLU A 208 -32.87 6.87 15.72
N ALA A 209 -32.76 7.88 16.59
CA ALA A 209 -31.51 8.61 16.81
C ALA A 209 -30.38 7.72 17.34
N GLU A 210 -30.66 6.80 18.27
CA GLU A 210 -29.67 5.84 18.78
C GLU A 210 -29.16 4.93 17.66
N PHE A 211 -30.02 4.56 16.71
CA PHE A 211 -29.64 3.69 15.59
C PHE A 211 -28.72 4.44 14.60
N ALA A 212 -28.97 5.73 14.40
CA ALA A 212 -28.09 6.59 13.63
C ALA A 212 -26.72 6.79 14.31
N GLU A 213 -26.67 6.91 15.64
CA GLU A 213 -25.42 7.01 16.40
C GLU A 213 -24.50 5.80 16.19
N TRP A 214 -25.05 4.61 15.95
CA TRP A 214 -24.22 3.42 15.66
C TRP A 214 -23.46 3.55 14.34
N MET A 215 -24.03 4.24 13.34
CA MET A 215 -23.33 4.52 12.09
C MET A 215 -22.23 5.56 12.31
N ILE A 216 -22.45 6.53 13.20
CA ILE A 216 -21.41 7.49 13.60
C ILE A 216 -20.25 6.73 14.27
N LYS A 217 -20.54 5.86 15.25
CA LYS A 217 -19.52 5.04 15.94
C LYS A 217 -18.73 4.15 14.98
N PHE A 218 -19.39 3.61 13.95
CA PHE A 218 -18.71 2.85 12.90
C PHE A 218 -17.68 3.71 12.14
N ILE A 219 -18.08 4.91 11.73
CA ILE A 219 -17.19 5.85 11.02
C ILE A 219 -16.06 6.34 11.93
N GLU A 220 -16.33 6.63 13.20
CA GLU A 220 -15.31 7.03 14.19
C GLU A 220 -14.26 5.92 14.36
N ALA A 221 -14.69 4.66 14.51
CA ALA A 221 -13.78 3.53 14.61
C ALA A 221 -12.94 3.35 13.34
N GLN A 222 -13.53 3.53 12.15
CA GLN A 222 -12.77 3.50 10.88
C GLN A 222 -11.74 4.63 10.82
N GLN A 223 -12.12 5.84 11.22
CA GLN A 223 -11.21 7.00 11.23
C GLN A 223 -10.01 6.75 12.15
N GLU A 224 -10.23 6.24 13.35
CA GLU A 224 -9.18 5.94 14.31
C GLU A 224 -8.20 4.89 13.76
N TYR A 225 -8.71 3.81 13.19
CA TYR A 225 -7.91 2.79 12.53
C TYR A 225 -7.04 3.34 11.40
N HIS A 226 -7.65 4.06 10.46
CA HIS A 226 -6.93 4.60 9.31
C HIS A 226 -5.88 5.63 9.72
N LYS A 227 -6.15 6.43 10.75
CA LYS A 227 -5.17 7.38 11.32
C LYS A 227 -4.00 6.64 11.95
N SER A 228 -4.27 5.61 12.77
CA SER A 228 -3.25 4.76 13.39
C SER A 228 -2.35 4.08 12.34
N ALA A 229 -2.95 3.43 11.34
CA ALA A 229 -2.22 2.78 10.25
C ALA A 229 -1.38 3.78 9.43
N SER A 230 -1.93 4.96 9.15
CA SER A 230 -1.19 6.01 8.44
C SER A 230 0.02 6.51 9.23
N MET A 231 -0.10 6.68 10.54
CA MET A 231 1.02 7.09 11.39
C MET A 231 2.15 6.06 11.37
N ILE A 232 1.82 4.78 11.55
CA ILE A 232 2.80 3.67 11.48
C ILE A 232 3.57 3.69 10.16
N LEU A 233 2.87 3.87 9.04
CA LEU A 233 3.49 3.91 7.71
C LEU A 233 4.35 5.16 7.50
N GLN A 234 3.91 6.31 8.02
CA GLN A 234 4.66 7.57 7.94
C GLN A 234 5.96 7.51 8.75
N ASP A 235 5.98 6.78 9.85
CA ASP A 235 7.17 6.62 10.68
C ASP A 235 8.17 5.63 10.08
N VAL A 236 7.69 4.50 9.54
CA VAL A 236 8.56 3.41 9.06
C VAL A 236 9.11 3.68 7.66
N LEU A 237 8.34 4.30 6.75
CA LEU A 237 8.75 4.47 5.36
C LEU A 237 10.04 5.30 5.18
N PRO A 238 10.25 6.44 5.87
CA PRO A 238 11.50 7.19 5.78
C PRO A 238 12.70 6.38 6.27
N LEU A 239 12.55 5.63 7.37
CA LEU A 239 13.61 4.79 7.94
C LEU A 239 14.05 3.72 6.94
N LEU A 240 13.09 3.02 6.32
CA LEU A 240 13.37 2.02 5.28
C LEU A 240 14.11 2.62 4.08
N LYS A 241 13.67 3.79 3.60
CA LYS A 241 14.32 4.49 2.48
C LYS A 241 15.76 4.86 2.80
N THR A 242 15.98 5.50 3.96
CA THR A 242 17.32 5.90 4.39
C THR A 242 18.24 4.68 4.57
N GLN A 243 17.72 3.56 5.06
CA GLN A 243 18.50 2.33 5.21
C GLN A 243 18.94 1.74 3.87
N VAL A 244 18.06 1.76 2.86
CA VAL A 244 18.39 1.30 1.49
C VAL A 244 19.32 2.27 0.77
N GLU A 245 19.17 3.57 0.99
CA GLU A 245 20.03 4.62 0.43
C GLU A 245 21.44 4.64 1.02
N SER A 246 21.56 4.35 2.31
CA SER A 246 22.85 4.31 3.01
C SER A 246 23.58 2.97 2.90
N SER A 247 22.98 1.97 2.24
CA SER A 247 23.59 0.65 2.10
C SER A 247 24.76 0.66 1.12
N SER A 248 25.90 0.12 1.56
CA SER A 248 27.09 -0.10 0.74
C SER A 248 26.93 -1.19 -0.32
N LEU A 249 25.82 -1.95 -0.29
CA LEU A 249 25.51 -3.05 -1.23
C LEU A 249 24.87 -2.57 -2.55
N ARG A 250 25.26 -1.38 -3.04
CA ARG A 250 24.83 -0.88 -4.37
C ARG A 250 25.86 -1.21 -5.43
N SER A 251 25.38 -1.45 -6.65
CA SER A 251 26.19 -1.56 -7.86
C SER A 251 27.14 -0.36 -7.96
N VAL A 252 28.43 -0.63 -8.13
CA VAL A 252 29.45 0.41 -8.31
C VAL A 252 29.61 0.78 -9.78
N PHE A 253 29.29 -0.14 -10.69
CA PHE A 253 29.26 0.13 -12.12
C PHE A 253 27.96 0.83 -12.51
N GLY A 254 28.04 1.85 -13.37
CA GLY A 254 26.87 2.62 -13.81
C GLY A 254 26.33 3.62 -12.79
N CYS A 255 26.98 3.79 -11.63
CA CYS A 255 26.59 4.72 -10.57
C CYS A 255 27.46 5.99 -10.62
N PRO A 256 26.91 7.18 -10.33
CA PRO A 256 27.72 8.40 -10.21
C PRO A 256 28.85 8.26 -9.19
N LEU A 257 30.04 8.74 -9.55
CA LEU A 257 31.25 8.66 -8.72
C LEU A 257 31.04 9.25 -7.31
N GLU A 258 30.31 10.35 -7.19
CA GLU A 258 30.10 10.97 -5.87
C GLU A 258 29.13 10.17 -5.00
N GLU A 259 28.16 9.48 -5.60
CA GLU A 259 27.13 8.73 -4.86
C GLU A 259 27.73 7.52 -4.14
N HIS A 260 28.40 6.64 -4.88
CA HIS A 260 28.97 5.43 -4.27
C HIS A 260 30.17 5.74 -3.34
N LEU A 261 30.94 6.82 -3.59
CA LEU A 261 31.97 7.28 -2.64
C LEU A 261 31.36 7.75 -1.32
N LYS A 262 30.27 8.51 -1.38
CA LYS A 262 29.55 8.99 -0.19
C LYS A 262 28.97 7.84 0.63
N VAL A 263 28.35 6.87 -0.04
CA VAL A 263 27.76 5.69 0.60
C VAL A 263 28.85 4.83 1.25
N GLN A 264 29.96 4.58 0.55
CA GLN A 264 31.08 3.78 1.05
C GLN A 264 32.00 4.55 2.02
N ARG A 265 31.80 5.87 2.18
CA ARG A 265 32.65 6.78 2.96
C ARG A 265 34.12 6.73 2.54
N ARG A 266 34.38 6.68 1.24
CA ARG A 266 35.73 6.65 0.65
C ARG A 266 36.02 7.94 -0.12
N SER A 267 37.31 8.25 -0.27
CA SER A 267 37.78 9.29 -1.19
C SER A 267 38.13 8.73 -2.58
N ILE A 268 38.61 7.50 -2.62
CA ILE A 268 38.96 6.76 -3.85
C ILE A 268 37.93 5.65 -4.06
N ALA A 269 37.50 5.48 -5.31
CA ALA A 269 36.53 4.47 -5.66
C ALA A 269 37.12 3.09 -5.42
N PHE A 270 36.35 2.22 -4.79
CA PHE A 270 36.83 0.88 -4.41
C PHE A 270 37.39 0.08 -5.60
N VAL A 271 36.75 0.17 -6.77
CA VAL A 271 37.25 -0.50 -8.00
C VAL A 271 38.62 0.02 -8.42
N LEU A 272 38.84 1.34 -8.34
CA LEU A 272 40.13 1.96 -8.66
C LEU A 272 41.20 1.53 -7.67
N GLU A 273 40.91 1.63 -6.37
CA GLU A 273 41.87 1.32 -5.31
C GLU A 273 42.32 -0.14 -5.33
N GLU A 274 41.37 -1.08 -5.38
CA GLU A 274 41.70 -2.51 -5.39
C GLU A 274 42.48 -2.90 -6.65
N CYS A 275 41.99 -2.50 -7.85
CA CYS A 275 42.64 -2.86 -9.09
C CYS A 275 44.06 -2.28 -9.18
N LEU A 276 44.24 -1.00 -8.85
CA LEU A 276 45.52 -0.33 -9.00
C LEU A 276 46.53 -0.76 -7.92
N THR A 277 46.08 -1.01 -6.70
CA THR A 277 46.96 -1.56 -5.64
C THR A 277 47.48 -2.92 -6.04
N TYR A 278 46.60 -3.83 -6.45
CA TYR A 278 46.99 -5.16 -6.92
C TYR A 278 47.96 -5.09 -8.12
N LEU A 279 47.64 -4.28 -9.14
CA LEU A 279 48.51 -4.13 -10.31
C LEU A 279 49.87 -3.52 -9.97
N HIS A 280 49.93 -2.65 -8.95
CA HIS A 280 51.16 -2.03 -8.48
C HIS A 280 52.08 -3.04 -7.79
N GLU A 281 51.50 -3.91 -6.96
CA GLU A 281 52.24 -4.90 -6.19
C GLU A 281 52.69 -6.08 -7.07
N GLU A 282 51.82 -6.59 -7.95
CA GLU A 282 52.03 -7.88 -8.61
C GLU A 282 52.32 -7.79 -10.12
N ALA A 283 51.97 -6.68 -10.80
CA ALA A 283 51.87 -6.69 -12.27
C ALA A 283 52.62 -5.57 -13.02
N LEU A 284 53.39 -4.69 -12.35
CA LEU A 284 54.05 -3.55 -13.02
C LEU A 284 54.95 -3.91 -14.21
N GLN A 285 55.52 -5.12 -14.20
CA GLN A 285 56.41 -5.62 -15.25
C GLN A 285 55.66 -6.39 -16.36
N GLU A 286 54.37 -6.67 -16.17
CA GLU A 286 53.57 -7.45 -17.11
C GLU A 286 53.41 -6.72 -18.44
N GLN A 287 53.60 -7.41 -19.56
CA GLN A 287 53.63 -6.76 -20.86
C GLN A 287 52.23 -6.33 -21.31
N GLY A 288 52.11 -5.09 -21.74
CA GLY A 288 50.90 -4.63 -22.39
C GLY A 288 49.69 -4.44 -21.48
N LEU A 289 49.88 -4.15 -20.18
CA LEU A 289 48.79 -3.74 -19.29
C LEU A 289 47.91 -2.66 -19.94
N PHE A 290 46.59 -2.77 -19.78
CA PHE A 290 45.55 -1.96 -20.46
C PHE A 290 45.46 -2.10 -21.99
N ARG A 291 46.52 -2.50 -22.69
CA ARG A 291 46.51 -2.73 -24.14
C ARG A 291 45.97 -4.11 -24.51
N MET A 292 46.46 -5.14 -23.84
CA MET A 292 46.03 -6.52 -24.06
C MET A 292 44.63 -6.73 -23.49
N ALA A 293 43.80 -7.49 -24.21
CA ALA A 293 42.46 -7.84 -23.76
C ALA A 293 42.53 -9.08 -22.86
N GLY A 294 42.01 -8.96 -21.63
CA GLY A 294 41.75 -10.12 -20.78
C GLY A 294 40.53 -10.93 -21.23
N SER A 295 40.33 -12.07 -20.60
CA SER A 295 39.15 -12.91 -20.87
C SER A 295 37.85 -12.15 -20.57
N SER A 296 36.98 -12.00 -21.59
CA SER A 296 35.69 -11.33 -21.43
C SER A 296 34.79 -11.99 -20.38
N GLY A 297 34.90 -13.31 -20.20
CA GLY A 297 34.20 -14.04 -19.13
C GLY A 297 34.71 -13.66 -17.74
N LYS A 298 36.02 -13.52 -17.58
CA LYS A 298 36.64 -13.10 -16.30
C LYS A 298 36.32 -11.63 -15.99
N ILE A 299 36.33 -10.75 -16.98
CA ILE A 299 35.92 -9.34 -16.80
C ILE A 299 34.46 -9.27 -16.30
N ARG A 300 33.54 -10.03 -16.90
CA ARG A 300 32.16 -10.11 -16.41
C ARG A 300 32.06 -10.66 -14.99
N LYS A 301 32.84 -11.69 -14.64
CA LYS A 301 32.90 -12.23 -13.27
C LYS A 301 33.42 -11.18 -12.27
N LEU A 302 34.52 -10.48 -12.60
CA LEU A 302 35.10 -9.43 -11.77
C LEU A 302 34.12 -8.28 -11.54
N LYS A 303 33.46 -7.80 -12.61
CA LYS A 303 32.42 -6.78 -12.51
C LYS A 303 31.33 -7.19 -11.52
N ALA A 304 30.79 -8.40 -11.68
CA ALA A 304 29.77 -8.92 -10.78
C ALA A 304 30.26 -9.06 -9.33
N ALA A 305 31.53 -9.45 -9.13
CA ALA A 305 32.14 -9.55 -7.80
C ALA A 305 32.29 -8.17 -7.12
N PHE A 306 32.68 -7.14 -7.88
CA PHE A 306 32.73 -5.76 -7.40
C PHE A 306 31.34 -5.22 -7.04
N ASP A 307 30.34 -5.43 -7.90
CA ASP A 307 28.95 -5.00 -7.62
C ASP A 307 28.35 -5.73 -6.40
N ALA A 308 28.79 -6.96 -6.13
CA ALA A 308 28.39 -7.73 -4.96
C ALA A 308 29.21 -7.40 -3.69
N GLY A 309 30.27 -6.57 -3.79
CA GLY A 309 31.19 -6.29 -2.67
C GLY A 309 32.00 -7.50 -2.20
N MET A 310 32.14 -8.53 -3.04
CA MET A 310 32.84 -9.79 -2.73
C MET A 310 33.98 -10.03 -3.72
N VAL A 311 34.75 -8.98 -4.02
CA VAL A 311 35.91 -9.09 -4.91
C VAL A 311 37.09 -9.71 -4.15
N ASP A 312 37.70 -10.70 -4.77
CA ASP A 312 39.02 -11.21 -4.41
C ASP A 312 39.85 -11.25 -5.69
N LEU A 313 40.82 -10.33 -5.79
CA LEU A 313 41.67 -10.21 -6.97
C LEU A 313 42.72 -11.34 -7.06
N THR A 314 43.02 -12.02 -5.96
CA THR A 314 43.99 -13.14 -5.94
C THR A 314 43.47 -14.36 -6.71
N GLU A 315 42.15 -14.53 -6.81
CA GLU A 315 41.55 -15.55 -7.68
C GLU A 315 41.85 -15.32 -9.18
N PHE A 316 42.36 -14.14 -9.54
CA PHE A 316 42.58 -13.70 -10.92
C PHE A 316 44.06 -13.50 -11.27
N ASP A 317 44.99 -13.94 -10.43
CA ASP A 317 46.45 -13.88 -10.66
C ASP A 317 46.86 -14.38 -12.06
N CYS A 318 46.11 -15.34 -12.62
CA CYS A 318 46.38 -15.90 -13.94
C CYS A 318 45.93 -15.03 -15.14
N ASP A 319 45.25 -13.89 -14.94
CA ASP A 319 44.83 -12.98 -16.03
C ASP A 319 44.70 -11.53 -15.53
N VAL A 320 45.84 -10.88 -15.26
CA VAL A 320 45.90 -9.47 -14.86
C VAL A 320 45.34 -8.52 -15.93
N HIS A 321 45.26 -8.96 -17.19
CA HIS A 321 44.60 -8.19 -18.25
C HIS A 321 43.08 -8.12 -18.04
N ALA A 322 42.46 -9.11 -17.38
CA ALA A 322 41.07 -9.02 -16.96
C ALA A 322 40.86 -7.93 -15.90
N ILE A 323 41.83 -7.73 -14.99
CA ILE A 323 41.81 -6.65 -13.99
C ILE A 323 41.90 -5.28 -14.68
N THR A 324 42.83 -5.10 -15.62
CA THR A 324 42.88 -3.86 -16.40
C THR A 324 41.63 -3.65 -17.26
N GLY A 325 41.02 -4.74 -17.74
CA GLY A 325 39.79 -4.73 -18.52
C GLY A 325 38.59 -4.25 -17.70
N VAL A 326 38.41 -4.79 -16.48
CA VAL A 326 37.32 -4.39 -15.59
C VAL A 326 37.50 -2.95 -15.10
N LEU A 327 38.74 -2.52 -14.85
CA LEU A 327 39.01 -1.13 -14.47
C LEU A 327 38.65 -0.14 -15.58
N LYS A 328 39.03 -0.44 -16.84
CA LYS A 328 38.59 0.38 -17.99
C LYS A 328 37.08 0.41 -18.14
N GLN A 329 36.44 -0.75 -17.94
CA GLN A 329 34.98 -0.85 -18.01
C GLN A 329 34.30 -0.01 -16.92
N TYR A 330 34.83 0.00 -15.70
CA TYR A 330 34.34 0.84 -14.61
C TYR A 330 34.40 2.32 -14.99
N LEU A 331 35.57 2.80 -15.42
CA LEU A 331 35.76 4.20 -15.82
C LEU A 331 34.82 4.64 -16.94
N ARG A 332 34.64 3.77 -17.95
CA ARG A 332 33.76 4.04 -19.10
C ARG A 332 32.27 3.98 -18.78
N GLU A 333 31.87 3.18 -17.80
CA GLU A 333 30.48 3.03 -17.39
C GLU A 333 30.05 4.07 -16.35
N LEU A 334 30.95 4.96 -15.91
CA LEU A 334 30.53 6.11 -15.10
C LEU A 334 29.54 6.96 -15.91
N PRO A 335 28.42 7.41 -15.28
CA PRO A 335 27.46 8.30 -15.94
C PRO A 335 28.08 9.60 -16.47
N GLU A 336 29.21 10.02 -15.89
CA GLU A 336 30.02 11.14 -16.33
C GLU A 336 31.51 10.71 -16.38
N PRO A 337 32.28 11.07 -17.42
CA PRO A 337 33.71 10.78 -17.48
C PRO A 337 34.45 11.35 -16.29
N LEU A 338 35.55 10.71 -15.91
CA LEU A 338 36.37 11.15 -14.79
C LEU A 338 36.88 12.61 -14.96
N MET A 339 37.10 13.06 -16.21
CA MET A 339 37.49 14.43 -16.54
C MET A 339 36.30 15.40 -16.74
N THR A 340 35.07 14.96 -16.47
CA THR A 340 33.77 15.67 -16.55
C THR A 340 33.35 16.10 -17.95
N PHE A 341 32.04 16.12 -18.21
CA PHE A 341 31.52 16.70 -19.46
C PHE A 341 31.65 18.22 -19.45
N ALA A 342 31.46 18.84 -18.27
CA ALA A 342 31.50 20.28 -18.12
C ALA A 342 32.84 20.92 -18.52
N LEU A 343 33.96 20.20 -18.36
CA LEU A 343 35.30 20.68 -18.73
C LEU A 343 35.78 20.15 -20.08
N TYR A 344 34.99 19.33 -20.79
CA TYR A 344 35.44 18.66 -22.00
C TYR A 344 35.97 19.64 -23.06
N ASP A 345 35.19 20.66 -23.41
CA ASP A 345 35.59 21.64 -24.43
C ASP A 345 36.82 22.45 -24.00
N ASP A 346 36.93 22.77 -22.70
CA ASP A 346 38.09 23.44 -22.13
C ASP A 346 39.37 22.58 -22.27
N TRP A 347 39.26 21.26 -22.06
CA TRP A 347 40.38 20.33 -22.27
C TRP A 347 40.85 20.32 -23.73
N ILE A 348 39.91 20.26 -24.67
CA ILE A 348 40.21 20.26 -26.11
C ILE A 348 40.82 21.60 -26.55
N GLN A 349 40.31 22.71 -26.03
CA GLN A 349 40.86 24.04 -26.30
C GLN A 349 42.28 24.18 -25.76
N ALA A 350 42.53 23.74 -24.52
CA ALA A 350 43.85 23.76 -23.92
C ALA A 350 44.87 22.93 -24.73
N ALA A 351 44.44 21.79 -25.28
CA ALA A 351 45.29 20.95 -26.13
C ALA A 351 45.71 21.61 -27.45
N SER A 352 44.97 22.61 -27.91
CA SER A 352 45.26 23.36 -29.14
C SER A 352 46.34 24.45 -28.94
N ILE A 353 46.75 24.71 -27.69
CA ILE A 353 47.82 25.68 -27.37
C ILE A 353 49.16 25.16 -27.90
N GLN A 354 49.83 26.00 -28.70
CA GLN A 354 51.10 25.67 -29.36
C GLN A 354 52.28 25.67 -28.38
N ASP A 355 52.32 26.65 -27.46
CA ASP A 355 53.37 26.72 -26.45
C ASP A 355 53.19 25.62 -25.39
N SER A 356 54.20 24.77 -25.23
CA SER A 356 54.13 23.61 -24.34
C SER A 356 53.96 24.01 -22.88
N GLY A 357 54.65 25.07 -22.43
CA GLY A 357 54.56 25.57 -21.07
C GLY A 357 53.16 26.10 -20.74
N ALA A 358 52.63 26.97 -21.60
CA ALA A 358 51.29 27.52 -21.49
C ALA A 358 50.21 26.42 -21.55
N ARG A 359 50.40 25.39 -22.38
CA ARG A 359 49.50 24.23 -22.45
C ARG A 359 49.47 23.46 -21.13
N LEU A 360 50.64 23.17 -20.53
CA LEU A 360 50.72 22.49 -19.24
C LEU A 360 50.09 23.32 -18.11
N GLN A 361 50.27 24.65 -18.12
CA GLN A 361 49.61 25.55 -17.18
C GLN A 361 48.08 25.56 -17.35
N ALA A 362 47.58 25.52 -18.59
CA ALA A 362 46.16 25.43 -18.85
C ALA A 362 45.57 24.11 -18.30
N TYR A 363 46.24 22.98 -18.55
CA TYR A 363 45.84 21.69 -17.96
C TYR A 363 45.83 21.71 -16.43
N TRP A 364 46.81 22.37 -15.80
CA TRP A 364 46.84 22.50 -14.35
C TRP A 364 45.59 23.22 -13.84
N GLY A 365 45.23 24.34 -14.46
CA GLY A 365 44.03 25.08 -14.12
C GLY A 365 42.74 24.25 -14.28
N LEU A 366 42.70 23.33 -15.24
CA LEU A 366 41.56 22.41 -15.41
C LEU A 366 41.54 21.30 -14.36
N VAL A 367 42.69 20.72 -14.01
CA VAL A 367 42.81 19.77 -12.89
C VAL A 367 42.33 20.40 -11.59
N ASP A 368 42.63 21.68 -11.35
CA ASP A 368 42.19 22.41 -10.16
C ASP A 368 40.69 22.73 -10.14
N LYS A 369 40.03 22.79 -11.30
CA LYS A 369 38.58 23.00 -11.43
C LYS A 369 37.76 21.72 -11.29
N LEU A 370 38.38 20.53 -11.39
CA LEU A 370 37.66 19.27 -11.25
C LEU A 370 36.96 19.17 -9.89
N PRO A 371 35.77 18.57 -9.83
CA PRO A 371 35.15 18.20 -8.56
C PRO A 371 36.12 17.37 -7.72
N LYS A 372 36.07 17.52 -6.39
CA LYS A 372 37.03 16.87 -5.48
C LYS A 372 37.13 15.36 -5.69
N ALA A 373 35.98 14.68 -5.81
CA ALA A 373 35.91 13.25 -6.06
C ALA A 373 36.64 12.86 -7.37
N ASN A 374 36.35 13.55 -8.46
CA ASN A 374 36.99 13.36 -9.76
C ASN A 374 38.50 13.62 -9.69
N LYS A 375 38.92 14.73 -9.07
CA LYS A 375 40.33 15.10 -8.93
C LYS A 375 41.13 14.07 -8.12
N ASP A 376 40.59 13.62 -6.98
CA ASP A 376 41.26 12.64 -6.12
C ASP A 376 41.42 11.28 -6.82
N ASN A 377 40.38 10.83 -7.55
CA ASN A 377 40.41 9.58 -8.31
C ASN A 377 41.27 9.68 -9.58
N LEU A 378 41.25 10.82 -10.28
CA LEU A 378 42.12 11.10 -11.42
C LEU A 378 43.58 11.12 -11.00
N ARG A 379 43.90 11.79 -9.87
CA ARG A 379 45.24 11.75 -9.28
C ARG A 379 45.69 10.32 -9.06
N TYR A 380 44.88 9.53 -8.36
CA TYR A 380 45.22 8.16 -8.00
C TYR A 380 45.51 7.30 -9.23
N LEU A 381 44.67 7.42 -10.28
CA LEU A 381 44.89 6.78 -11.57
C LEU A 381 46.17 7.27 -12.27
N ILE A 382 46.34 8.58 -12.46
CA ILE A 382 47.45 9.14 -13.23
C ILE A 382 48.80 8.89 -12.56
N CYS A 383 48.88 8.95 -11.22
CA CYS A 383 50.09 8.60 -10.48
C CYS A 383 50.50 7.14 -10.70
N PHE A 384 49.54 6.19 -10.69
CA PHE A 384 49.82 4.81 -11.01
C PHE A 384 50.28 4.64 -12.47
N LEU A 385 49.62 5.31 -13.42
CA LEU A 385 49.97 5.22 -14.85
C LEU A 385 51.35 5.82 -15.15
N GLY A 386 51.73 6.90 -14.46
CA GLY A 386 53.09 7.44 -14.46
C GLY A 386 54.10 6.41 -13.98
N LYS A 387 53.80 5.76 -12.84
CA LYS A 387 54.65 4.68 -12.34
C LYS A 387 54.76 3.50 -13.29
N LEU A 388 53.66 3.12 -13.96
CA LEU A 388 53.67 2.07 -14.98
C LEU A 388 54.57 2.43 -16.17
N ALA A 389 54.57 3.70 -16.59
CA ALA A 389 55.39 4.20 -17.69
C ALA A 389 56.90 4.16 -17.37
N ASP A 390 57.30 4.31 -16.10
CA ASP A 390 58.70 4.15 -15.66
C ASP A 390 59.24 2.73 -15.98
N TYR A 391 58.37 1.72 -16.05
CA TYR A 391 58.73 0.32 -16.35
C TYR A 391 58.57 -0.01 -17.85
N SER A 392 58.39 0.99 -18.71
CA SER A 392 58.13 0.82 -20.16
C SER A 392 59.21 0.01 -20.90
N GLU A 393 60.45 0.00 -20.41
CA GLU A 393 61.52 -0.85 -20.95
C GLU A 393 61.21 -2.35 -20.82
N VAL A 394 60.47 -2.75 -19.78
CA VAL A 394 60.08 -4.14 -19.51
C VAL A 394 58.66 -4.41 -20.01
N ASN A 395 57.68 -3.66 -19.54
CA ASN A 395 56.26 -3.89 -19.82
C ASN A 395 55.80 -3.38 -21.20
N LYS A 396 56.66 -2.65 -21.92
CA LYS A 396 56.41 -2.08 -23.26
C LYS A 396 55.28 -1.04 -23.33
N MET A 397 54.88 -0.49 -22.19
CA MET A 397 53.82 0.52 -22.07
C MET A 397 54.42 1.89 -21.76
N THR A 398 54.75 2.65 -22.82
CA THR A 398 55.14 4.07 -22.70
C THR A 398 53.94 4.94 -22.32
N ALA A 399 54.19 6.18 -21.85
CA ALA A 399 53.13 7.15 -21.55
C ALA A 399 52.14 7.32 -22.72
N SER A 400 52.64 7.40 -23.96
CA SER A 400 51.80 7.48 -25.17
C SER A 400 50.95 6.22 -25.38
N ASN A 401 51.55 5.02 -25.25
CA ASN A 401 50.82 3.75 -25.40
C ASN A 401 49.71 3.61 -24.35
N ILE A 402 49.97 4.02 -23.12
CA ILE A 402 49.00 4.01 -22.02
C ILE A 402 47.88 5.02 -22.31
N ALA A 403 48.21 6.24 -22.73
CA ALA A 403 47.23 7.28 -22.99
C ALA A 403 46.23 6.90 -24.08
N ILE A 404 46.68 6.26 -25.17
CA ILE A 404 45.82 5.78 -26.25
C ILE A 404 44.71 4.85 -25.75
N VAL A 405 45.01 3.97 -24.79
CA VAL A 405 44.06 2.97 -24.30
C VAL A 405 43.22 3.44 -23.13
N ILE A 406 43.71 4.43 -22.35
CA ILE A 406 43.02 4.98 -21.18
C ILE A 406 42.11 6.16 -21.54
N ALA A 407 42.57 7.08 -22.39
CA ALA A 407 41.85 8.32 -22.69
C ALA A 407 40.37 8.11 -23.08
N PRO A 408 40.02 7.12 -23.94
CA PRO A 408 38.62 6.87 -24.29
C PRO A 408 37.70 6.48 -23.12
N ASN A 409 38.25 6.17 -21.95
CA ASN A 409 37.47 5.78 -20.77
C ASN A 409 37.42 6.90 -19.71
N ILE A 410 38.17 7.99 -19.87
CA ILE A 410 38.23 9.07 -18.86
C ILE A 410 37.92 10.46 -19.41
N ILE A 411 37.97 10.65 -20.74
CA ILE A 411 37.61 11.89 -21.43
C ILE A 411 36.93 11.58 -22.76
N TYR A 412 35.65 11.95 -22.87
CA TYR A 412 34.82 11.82 -24.06
C TYR A 412 33.69 12.85 -24.00
N SER A 413 33.09 13.17 -25.15
CA SER A 413 31.98 14.12 -25.19
C SER A 413 30.65 13.43 -24.85
N GLU A 414 29.65 14.21 -24.43
CA GLU A 414 28.31 13.68 -24.16
C GLU A 414 27.68 13.04 -25.41
N GLN A 415 27.98 13.58 -26.60
CA GLN A 415 27.53 13.07 -27.91
C GLN A 415 28.14 11.70 -28.25
N ASP A 416 29.36 11.41 -27.77
CA ASP A 416 30.02 10.11 -27.97
C ASP A 416 29.34 8.98 -27.15
N THR A 417 28.47 9.34 -26.20
CA THR A 417 27.77 8.37 -25.33
C THR A 417 26.57 7.72 -26.04
N SER A 418 25.94 8.42 -27.00
CA SER A 418 24.75 7.93 -27.73
C SER A 418 25.08 7.06 -28.95
N ASP A 419 26.25 7.27 -29.56
CA ASP A 419 26.67 6.53 -30.74
C ASP A 419 27.68 5.45 -30.37
N ALA A 420 27.22 4.20 -30.30
CA ALA A 420 28.12 3.07 -30.36
C ALA A 420 28.94 3.20 -31.65
N ILE A 421 30.24 3.54 -31.49
CA ILE A 421 31.25 3.70 -32.53
C ILE A 421 31.26 5.11 -33.15
N ASN A 422 31.97 6.06 -32.54
CA ASN A 422 32.62 7.13 -33.29
C ASN A 422 34.04 7.42 -32.77
N LEU A 423 34.99 6.91 -33.54
CA LEU A 423 36.44 6.93 -33.33
C LEU A 423 37.05 8.30 -33.72
N HIS A 424 36.35 9.42 -33.49
CA HIS A 424 36.66 10.68 -34.16
C HIS A 424 37.35 11.79 -33.34
N HIS A 425 37.74 11.55 -32.08
CA HIS A 425 38.57 12.50 -31.32
C HIS A 425 39.75 11.89 -30.52
N THR A 426 40.16 10.65 -30.82
CA THR A 426 41.11 9.89 -29.99
C THR A 426 42.51 10.52 -29.87
N GLY A 427 43.01 11.19 -30.91
CA GLY A 427 44.38 11.73 -30.91
C GLY A 427 44.59 12.88 -29.92
N VAL A 428 43.65 13.81 -29.84
CA VAL A 428 43.75 14.98 -28.94
C VAL A 428 43.53 14.57 -27.49
N GLN A 429 42.53 13.72 -27.24
CA GLN A 429 42.26 13.15 -25.92
C GLN A 429 43.48 12.37 -25.39
N SER A 430 44.11 11.56 -26.25
CA SER A 430 45.31 10.81 -25.89
C SER A 430 46.49 11.75 -25.59
N SER A 431 46.68 12.85 -26.32
CA SER A 431 47.79 13.77 -26.05
C SER A 431 47.62 14.52 -24.71
N ILE A 432 46.38 14.85 -24.32
CA ILE A 432 46.07 15.41 -23.00
C ILE A 432 46.47 14.41 -21.90
N VAL A 433 45.99 13.17 -22.00
CA VAL A 433 46.27 12.13 -20.99
C VAL A 433 47.75 11.76 -20.96
N GLU A 434 48.43 11.73 -22.11
CA GLU A 434 49.87 11.51 -22.19
C GLU A 434 50.65 12.58 -21.42
N ALA A 435 50.30 13.85 -21.58
CA ALA A 435 50.94 14.95 -20.85
C ALA A 435 50.72 14.84 -19.33
N LEU A 436 49.52 14.45 -18.90
CA LEU A 436 49.22 14.20 -17.49
C LEU A 436 50.05 13.05 -16.92
N ILE A 437 50.23 11.96 -17.69
CA ILE A 437 51.05 10.82 -17.28
C ILE A 437 52.53 11.20 -17.22
N GLN A 438 53.08 11.86 -18.25
CA GLN A 438 54.50 12.25 -18.29
C GLN A 438 54.90 13.22 -17.17
N HIS A 439 53.98 14.09 -16.77
CA HIS A 439 54.22 15.11 -15.74
C HIS A 439 53.40 14.85 -14.46
N HIS A 440 53.09 13.58 -14.16
CA HIS A 440 52.19 13.21 -13.07
C HIS A 440 52.63 13.77 -11.71
N SER A 441 53.93 13.75 -11.40
CA SER A 441 54.49 14.25 -10.14
C SER A 441 54.42 15.77 -10.02
N TRP A 442 54.29 16.49 -11.14
CA TRP A 442 54.09 17.92 -11.14
C TRP A 442 52.62 18.24 -10.90
N PHE A 443 51.71 17.69 -11.73
CA PHE A 443 50.27 17.90 -11.60
C PHE A 443 49.69 17.42 -10.26
N PHE A 444 50.29 16.37 -9.70
CA PHE A 444 49.83 15.72 -8.48
C PHE A 444 51.02 15.46 -7.52
N PRO A 445 51.49 16.50 -6.83
CA PRO A 445 52.66 16.43 -5.95
C PRO A 445 52.39 15.72 -4.62
#